data_AF-A0A1X7SFQ2-F1
#
_entry.id   AF-A0A1X7SFQ2-F1
#
_cell.length_a   1.000
_cell.length_b   1.000
_cell.length_c   1.000
_cell.angle_alpha   90.00
_cell.angle_beta   90.00
_cell.angle_gamma   90.00
#
_symmetry.space_group_name_H-M   'P 1'
#
loop_
_entity.id
_entity.type
_entity.pdbx_description
1 polymer ?
#
loop_
_entity_poly.entity_id
_entity_poly.type
_entity_poly.pdbx_seq_one_letter_code
_entity_poly.pdbx_strand_id
1 'polypeptide(L)'
;MLVYLFFIRVCFYKYIPSMLTRMNVDLFLSLIVIVSKGIIFIIKKPNPDIDNFAKLLFIPETIQAFSYILVYPVSLEFTVAQSPVHMRGVMVGLWYTSWAIGYLIIIITKFLFQCESQYICTSFYYYITKRVLVLIILIVFVILAKRYKYRVRENEVNIVQIVDDHYQRYINQREQFMSDIDSDSSSD
;
A
#
# COMPACT_ATOMS: atom_id res chain seq x y z
N MET A 1 -2.59 13.03 -7.97
CA MET A 1 -3.11 11.65 -7.89
C MET A 1 -4.25 11.40 -8.89
N LEU A 2 -5.30 12.23 -8.92
CA LEU A 2 -6.46 12.07 -9.83
C LEU A 2 -6.09 12.07 -11.33
N VAL A 3 -5.21 12.98 -11.78
CA VAL A 3 -4.79 13.06 -13.20
C VAL A 3 -3.99 11.83 -13.65
N TYR A 4 -3.18 11.27 -12.75
CA TYR A 4 -2.42 10.04 -12.99
C TYR A 4 -3.35 8.82 -13.13
N LEU A 5 -4.33 8.70 -12.22
CA LEU A 5 -5.34 7.65 -12.29
C LEU A 5 -6.15 7.72 -13.58
N PHE A 6 -6.39 8.92 -14.11
CA PHE A 6 -7.09 9.10 -15.37
C PHE A 6 -6.25 8.62 -16.56
N PHE A 7 -5.02 9.10 -16.73
CA PHE A 7 -4.18 8.77 -17.88
C PHE A 7 -3.70 7.31 -17.90
N ILE A 8 -3.22 6.77 -16.77
CA ILE A 8 -2.65 5.41 -16.74
C ILE A 8 -3.76 4.35 -16.85
N ARG A 9 -4.92 4.60 -16.22
CA ARG A 9 -6.04 3.65 -16.23
C ARG A 9 -6.73 3.62 -17.59
N VAL A 10 -6.85 4.75 -18.29
CA VAL A 10 -7.41 4.79 -19.65
C VAL A 10 -6.47 4.11 -20.66
N CYS A 11 -5.16 4.37 -20.60
CA CYS A 11 -4.22 3.83 -21.58
C CYS A 11 -3.83 2.36 -21.34
N PHE A 12 -3.82 1.87 -20.09
CA PHE A 12 -3.19 0.59 -19.76
C PHE A 12 -4.08 -0.40 -18.98
N TYR A 13 -5.34 -0.09 -18.67
CA TYR A 13 -6.25 -0.98 -17.91
C TYR A 13 -6.24 -2.45 -18.39
N LYS A 14 -6.16 -2.68 -19.71
CA LYS A 14 -6.22 -4.01 -20.33
C LYS A 14 -4.95 -4.84 -20.19
N TYR A 15 -3.79 -4.18 -20.00
CA TYR A 15 -2.48 -4.85 -19.95
C TYR A 15 -1.94 -5.03 -18.54
N ILE A 16 -2.47 -4.30 -17.56
CA ILE A 16 -1.85 -4.29 -16.25
C ILE A 16 -2.44 -5.43 -15.39
N PRO A 17 -1.61 -6.39 -14.90
CA PRO A 17 -2.06 -7.53 -14.11
C PRO A 17 -2.66 -7.10 -12.76
N SER A 18 -3.10 -8.05 -11.93
CA SER A 18 -3.73 -7.77 -10.63
C SER A 18 -2.93 -6.75 -9.79
N MET A 19 -3.60 -5.92 -8.99
CA MET A 19 -2.94 -4.86 -8.20
C MET A 19 -1.78 -5.39 -7.34
N LEU A 20 -1.89 -6.61 -6.82
CA LEU A 20 -0.88 -7.25 -5.97
C LEU A 20 0.34 -7.71 -6.77
N THR A 21 0.14 -8.21 -8.00
CA THR A 21 1.25 -8.54 -8.90
C THR A 21 2.05 -7.30 -9.32
N ARG A 22 1.41 -6.13 -9.47
CA ARG A 22 2.11 -4.87 -9.76
C ARG A 22 3.04 -4.47 -8.62
N MET A 23 2.56 -4.56 -7.37
CA MET A 23 3.39 -4.29 -6.19
C MET A 23 4.54 -5.29 -6.05
N ASN A 24 4.31 -6.57 -6.40
CA ASN A 24 5.37 -7.57 -6.37
C ASN A 24 6.47 -7.25 -7.41
N VAL A 25 6.07 -6.93 -8.66
CA VAL A 25 7.01 -6.52 -9.71
C VAL A 25 7.86 -5.33 -9.27
N ASP A 26 7.26 -4.38 -8.57
CA ASP A 26 8.00 -3.25 -8.01
C ASP A 26 9.03 -3.65 -6.96
N LEU A 27 8.66 -4.49 -5.99
CA LEU A 27 9.60 -4.97 -4.98
C LEU A 27 10.79 -5.72 -5.61
N PHE A 28 10.54 -6.48 -6.68
CA PHE A 28 11.59 -7.09 -7.49
C PHE A 28 12.47 -6.04 -8.18
N LEU A 29 11.87 -5.02 -8.79
CA LEU A 29 12.60 -3.93 -9.45
C LEU A 29 13.46 -3.13 -8.45
N SER A 30 12.94 -2.87 -7.25
CA SER A 30 13.65 -2.24 -6.13
C SER A 30 14.87 -3.06 -5.70
N LEU A 31 14.73 -4.39 -5.63
CA LEU A 31 15.87 -5.29 -5.36
C LEU A 31 16.94 -5.19 -6.46
N ILE A 32 16.55 -5.16 -7.74
CA ILE A 32 17.48 -4.98 -8.87
C ILE A 32 18.22 -3.64 -8.76
N VAL A 33 17.52 -2.56 -8.44
CA VAL A 33 18.12 -1.22 -8.24
C VAL A 33 19.15 -1.23 -7.09
N ILE A 34 18.83 -1.86 -5.96
CA ILE A 34 19.76 -1.89 -4.81
C ILE A 34 20.97 -2.78 -5.12
N VAL A 35 20.77 -3.89 -5.85
CA VAL A 35 21.86 -4.73 -6.31
C VAL A 35 22.76 -3.95 -7.27
N SER A 36 22.20 -3.27 -8.27
CA SER A 36 22.97 -2.49 -9.24
C SER A 36 23.75 -1.35 -8.58
N LYS A 37 23.13 -0.57 -7.68
CA LYS A 37 23.82 0.49 -6.90
C LYS A 37 25.02 -0.05 -6.12
N GLY A 38 24.89 -1.22 -5.47
CA GLY A 38 26.03 -1.79 -4.75
C GLY A 38 27.08 -2.44 -5.66
N ILE A 39 26.74 -2.92 -6.87
CA ILE A 39 27.72 -3.35 -7.87
C ILE A 39 28.54 -2.15 -8.37
N ILE A 40 27.85 -1.06 -8.69
CA ILE A 40 28.47 0.23 -9.08
C ILE A 40 29.43 0.70 -7.99
N PHE A 41 29.01 0.61 -6.73
CA PHE A 41 29.86 0.95 -5.59
C PHE A 41 31.13 0.07 -5.54
N ILE A 42 31.01 -1.25 -5.69
CA ILE A 42 32.18 -2.17 -5.67
C ILE A 42 33.15 -1.84 -6.81
N ILE A 43 32.64 -1.60 -8.03
CA ILE A 43 33.47 -1.34 -9.22
C ILE A 43 34.17 0.02 -9.13
N LYS A 44 33.49 1.06 -8.62
CA LYS A 44 34.02 2.44 -8.63
C LYS A 44 34.74 2.83 -7.34
N LYS A 45 34.60 2.05 -6.25
CA LYS A 45 35.35 2.22 -4.99
C LYS A 45 36.87 2.40 -5.18
N PRO A 46 37.59 1.66 -6.05
CA PRO A 46 39.03 1.81 -6.20
C PRO A 46 39.49 3.09 -6.91
N ASN A 47 38.68 3.69 -7.80
CA ASN A 47 39.02 4.90 -8.56
C ASN A 47 37.81 5.85 -8.64
N PRO A 48 37.65 6.78 -7.68
CA PRO A 48 36.47 7.64 -7.58
C PRO A 48 36.53 8.83 -8.55
N ASP A 49 36.35 8.59 -9.84
CA ASP A 49 35.99 9.69 -10.75
C ASP A 49 34.52 10.05 -10.50
N ILE A 50 34.31 11.22 -9.92
CA ILE A 50 33.02 11.71 -9.45
C ILE A 50 32.01 11.83 -10.62
N ASP A 51 32.45 12.33 -11.78
CA ASP A 51 31.58 12.54 -12.95
C ASP A 51 31.04 11.24 -13.54
N ASN A 52 31.90 10.21 -13.64
CA ASN A 52 31.50 8.90 -14.16
C ASN A 52 30.62 8.16 -13.16
N PHE A 53 30.86 8.35 -11.85
CA PHE A 53 30.04 7.78 -10.80
C PHE A 53 28.61 8.36 -10.79
N ALA A 54 28.48 9.68 -10.92
CA ALA A 54 27.18 10.36 -10.99
C ALA A 54 26.36 9.91 -12.21
N LYS A 55 26.99 9.83 -13.39
CA LYS A 55 26.33 9.33 -14.62
C LYS A 55 25.84 7.89 -14.47
N LEU A 56 26.63 7.02 -13.84
CA LEU A 56 26.27 5.61 -13.65
C LEU A 56 25.14 5.42 -12.63
N LEU A 57 25.06 6.28 -11.61
CA LEU A 57 23.97 6.29 -10.62
C LEU A 57 22.65 6.86 -11.16
N PHE A 58 22.69 7.66 -12.23
CA PHE A 58 21.47 8.21 -12.84
C PHE A 58 20.51 7.12 -13.33
N ILE A 59 21.04 6.04 -13.90
CA ILE A 59 20.25 4.91 -14.41
C ILE A 59 19.44 4.24 -13.29
N PRO A 60 20.04 3.75 -12.18
CA PRO A 60 19.26 3.13 -11.13
C PRO A 60 18.33 4.11 -10.40
N GLU A 61 18.65 5.42 -10.33
CA GLU A 61 17.75 6.42 -9.74
C GLU A 61 16.50 6.68 -10.60
N THR A 62 16.64 6.77 -11.92
CA THR A 62 15.48 6.93 -12.82
C THR A 62 14.55 5.72 -12.77
N ILE A 63 15.10 4.50 -12.73
CA ILE A 63 14.32 3.27 -12.55
C ILE A 63 13.57 3.30 -11.21
N GLN A 64 14.23 3.74 -10.14
CA GLN A 64 13.63 3.84 -8.82
C GLN A 64 12.49 4.89 -8.77
N ALA A 65 12.67 6.04 -9.43
CA ALA A 65 11.63 7.05 -9.52
C ALA A 65 10.38 6.53 -10.26
N PHE A 66 10.59 5.80 -11.36
CA PHE A 66 9.50 5.19 -12.12
C PHE A 66 8.72 4.16 -11.27
N SER A 67 9.46 3.33 -10.52
CA SER A 67 8.92 2.39 -9.53
C SER A 67 7.99 3.08 -8.51
N TYR A 68 8.42 4.17 -7.89
CA TYR A 68 7.60 4.92 -6.93
C TYR A 68 6.31 5.46 -7.56
N ILE A 69 6.39 6.01 -8.77
CA ILE A 69 5.24 6.55 -9.49
C ILE A 69 4.18 5.46 -9.73
N LEU A 70 4.59 4.20 -9.93
CA LEU A 70 3.66 3.08 -10.12
C LEU A 70 3.08 2.56 -8.79
N VAL A 71 3.88 2.44 -7.74
CA VAL A 71 3.42 1.79 -6.48
C VAL A 71 2.58 2.69 -5.62
N TYR A 72 2.91 3.97 -5.52
CA TYR A 72 2.19 4.89 -4.65
C TYR A 72 0.68 4.90 -4.90
N PRO A 73 0.22 5.17 -6.14
CA PRO A 73 -1.20 5.15 -6.43
C PRO A 73 -1.81 3.75 -6.34
N VAL A 74 -1.12 2.71 -6.82
CA VAL A 74 -1.66 1.33 -6.81
C VAL A 74 -1.84 0.79 -5.39
N SER A 75 -0.91 1.08 -4.48
CA SER A 75 -1.00 0.67 -3.08
C SER A 75 -2.12 1.38 -2.32
N LEU A 76 -2.32 2.67 -2.59
CA LEU A 76 -3.42 3.43 -1.99
C LEU A 76 -4.77 2.97 -2.54
N GLU A 77 -4.90 2.78 -3.86
CA GLU A 77 -6.11 2.23 -4.48
C GLU A 77 -6.47 0.85 -3.92
N PHE A 78 -5.49 -0.03 -3.81
CA PHE A 78 -5.70 -1.35 -3.21
C PHE A 78 -6.18 -1.25 -1.76
N THR A 79 -5.56 -0.38 -0.97
CA THR A 79 -5.92 -0.13 0.42
C THR A 79 -7.36 0.37 0.56
N VAL A 80 -7.80 1.29 -0.31
CA VAL A 80 -9.18 1.79 -0.35
C VAL A 80 -10.16 0.74 -0.88
N ALA A 81 -9.77 -0.04 -1.87
CA ALA A 81 -10.62 -1.08 -2.45
C ALA A 81 -10.91 -2.22 -1.45
N GLN A 82 -9.91 -2.60 -0.65
CA GLN A 82 -10.00 -3.70 0.31
C GLN A 82 -10.51 -3.29 1.70
N SER A 83 -10.48 -2.00 2.04
CA SER A 83 -10.96 -1.54 3.35
C SER A 83 -12.49 -1.57 3.46
N PRO A 84 -13.03 -1.94 4.64
CA PRO A 84 -14.46 -1.86 4.91
C PRO A 84 -14.93 -0.40 4.88
N VAL A 85 -16.18 -0.18 4.46
CA VAL A 85 -16.73 1.16 4.15
C VAL A 85 -16.52 2.16 5.28
N HIS A 86 -16.83 1.75 6.52
CA HIS A 86 -16.75 2.63 7.69
C HIS A 86 -15.32 2.86 8.22
N MET A 87 -14.31 2.11 7.74
CA MET A 87 -12.91 2.23 8.21
C MET A 87 -11.94 2.63 7.11
N ARG A 88 -12.43 3.04 5.92
CA ARG A 88 -11.57 3.44 4.79
C ARG A 88 -10.56 4.51 5.18
N GLY A 89 -11.01 5.54 5.93
CA GLY A 89 -10.15 6.63 6.40
C GLY A 89 -9.03 6.14 7.33
N VAL A 90 -9.34 5.20 8.24
CA VAL A 90 -8.35 4.61 9.17
C VAL A 90 -7.29 3.83 8.40
N MET A 91 -7.70 3.03 7.40
CA MET A 91 -6.76 2.23 6.61
C MET A 91 -5.84 3.12 5.74
N VAL A 92 -6.37 4.21 5.18
CA VAL A 92 -5.56 5.21 4.45
C VAL A 92 -4.60 5.92 5.40
N GLY A 93 -5.04 6.26 6.62
CA GLY A 93 -4.17 6.80 7.66
C GLY A 93 -3.01 5.86 7.99
N LEU A 94 -3.31 4.56 8.18
CA LEU A 94 -2.30 3.53 8.42
C LEU A 94 -1.26 3.47 7.29
N TRP A 95 -1.70 3.62 6.05
CA TRP A 95 -0.79 3.65 4.89
C TRP A 95 0.19 4.82 4.95
N TYR A 96 -0.26 6.03 5.32
CA TYR A 96 0.65 7.17 5.55
C TYR A 96 1.60 6.95 6.72
N THR A 97 1.11 6.33 7.81
CA THR A 97 2.00 5.98 8.94
C THR A 97 3.06 4.97 8.53
N SER A 98 2.73 4.00 7.66
CA SER A 98 3.70 3.05 7.11
C SER A 98 4.79 3.75 6.30
N TRP A 99 4.45 4.79 5.53
CA TRP A 99 5.45 5.62 4.87
C TRP A 99 6.37 6.28 5.90
N ALA A 100 5.81 6.97 6.89
CA ALA A 100 6.58 7.66 7.92
C ALA A 100 7.53 6.72 8.67
N ILE A 101 7.07 5.51 9.02
CA ILE A 101 7.91 4.46 9.63
C ILE A 101 9.06 4.07 8.71
N GLY A 102 8.82 3.93 7.40
CA GLY A 102 9.87 3.66 6.43
C GLY A 102 10.97 4.73 6.43
N TYR A 103 10.61 6.02 6.51
CA TYR A 103 11.61 7.09 6.66
C TYR A 103 12.37 7.02 7.98
N LEU A 104 11.69 6.72 9.09
CA LEU A 104 12.35 6.54 10.38
C LEU A 104 13.37 5.41 10.34
N ILE A 105 13.04 4.27 9.73
CA ILE A 105 13.98 3.15 9.56
C ILE A 105 15.21 3.59 8.76
N ILE A 106 15.04 4.39 7.71
CA ILE A 106 16.17 4.91 6.92
C ILE A 106 17.09 5.80 7.78
N ILE A 107 16.52 6.70 8.58
CA ILE A 107 17.28 7.59 9.47
C ILE A 107 18.03 6.80 10.53
N ILE A 108 17.36 5.87 11.21
CA ILE A 108 17.96 5.01 12.24
C ILE A 108 19.11 4.18 11.64
N THR A 109 18.90 3.61 10.45
CA THR A 109 19.94 2.84 9.77
C THR A 109 21.15 3.71 9.42
N LYS A 110 20.95 4.96 8.96
CA LYS A 110 22.06 5.89 8.68
C LYS A 110 22.83 6.26 9.94
N PHE A 111 22.12 6.51 11.04
CA PHE A 111 22.72 6.84 12.33
C PHE A 111 23.56 5.66 12.87
N LEU A 112 23.04 4.44 12.81
CA LEU A 112 23.71 3.23 13.31
C LEU A 112 25.04 2.94 12.59
N PHE A 113 25.14 3.30 11.30
CA PHE A 113 26.37 3.13 10.51
C PHE A 113 27.23 4.40 10.41
N GLN A 114 27.01 5.39 11.28
CA GLN A 114 27.78 6.65 11.35
C GLN A 114 27.96 7.31 9.98
N CYS A 115 26.87 7.37 9.23
CA CYS A 115 26.90 7.89 7.88
C CYS A 115 26.87 9.42 7.88
N GLU A 116 28.01 10.07 7.62
CA GLU A 116 28.12 11.54 7.69
C GLU A 116 27.45 12.25 6.51
N SER A 117 27.38 11.62 5.33
CA SER A 117 26.79 12.25 4.13
C SER A 117 25.31 11.89 3.94
N GLN A 118 24.51 12.87 3.51
CA GLN A 118 23.07 12.72 3.28
C GLN A 118 22.73 11.74 2.15
N TYR A 119 23.59 11.60 1.15
CA TYR A 119 23.29 10.90 -0.11
C TYR A 119 24.06 9.59 -0.29
N ILE A 120 25.31 9.51 0.19
CA ILE A 120 26.20 8.36 -0.04
C ILE A 120 26.79 7.89 1.28
N CYS A 121 26.53 6.62 1.62
CA CYS A 121 27.28 5.97 2.68
C CYS A 121 28.52 5.30 2.10
N THR A 122 29.67 5.49 2.72
CA THR A 122 30.92 4.80 2.37
C THR A 122 31.02 3.40 3.00
N SER A 123 30.20 3.12 4.02
CA SER A 123 30.19 1.83 4.69
C SER A 123 29.64 0.72 3.78
N PHE A 124 30.43 -0.32 3.57
CA PHE A 124 30.01 -1.53 2.85
C PHE A 124 28.87 -2.25 3.57
N TYR A 125 28.93 -2.31 4.91
CA TYR A 125 27.93 -2.98 5.74
C TYR A 125 26.53 -2.34 5.63
N TYR A 126 26.46 -1.03 5.39
CA TYR A 126 25.19 -0.34 5.15
C TYR A 126 24.47 -0.86 3.89
N TYR A 127 25.19 -1.05 2.79
CA TYR A 127 24.60 -1.57 1.55
C TYR A 127 24.20 -3.04 1.67
N ILE A 128 24.99 -3.85 2.39
CA ILE A 128 24.63 -5.25 2.68
C ILE A 128 23.37 -5.30 3.54
N THR A 129 23.30 -4.49 4.60
CA THR A 129 22.12 -4.44 5.49
C THR A 129 20.87 -4.02 4.73
N LYS A 130 20.96 -3.00 3.85
CA LYS A 130 19.84 -2.60 2.99
C LYS A 130 19.37 -3.71 2.06
N ARG A 131 20.29 -4.46 1.44
CA ARG A 131 19.95 -5.58 0.55
C ARG A 131 19.22 -6.69 1.31
N VAL A 132 19.74 -7.08 2.47
CA VAL A 132 19.14 -8.11 3.32
C VAL A 132 17.74 -7.68 3.79
N LEU A 133 17.59 -6.43 4.23
CA LEU A 133 16.30 -5.90 4.67
C LEU A 133 15.24 -5.98 3.57
N VAL A 134 15.57 -5.54 2.35
CA VAL A 134 14.62 -5.59 1.21
C VAL A 134 14.31 -7.02 0.79
N LEU A 135 15.28 -7.92 0.85
CA LEU A 135 15.07 -9.35 0.55
C LEU A 135 14.09 -9.98 1.55
N ILE A 136 14.24 -9.71 2.85
CA ILE A 136 13.30 -10.17 3.89
C ILE A 136 11.89 -9.63 3.62
N ILE A 137 11.77 -8.33 3.32
CA ILE A 137 10.48 -7.71 2.97
C ILE A 137 9.86 -8.39 1.75
N LEU A 138 10.63 -8.67 0.71
CA LEU A 138 10.16 -9.34 -0.49
C LEU A 138 9.65 -10.76 -0.20
N ILE A 139 10.39 -11.54 0.60
CA ILE A 139 9.96 -12.89 1.00
C ILE A 139 8.63 -12.82 1.75
N VAL A 140 8.56 -11.98 2.78
CA VAL A 140 7.34 -11.81 3.59
C VAL A 140 6.18 -11.36 2.70
N PHE A 141 6.41 -10.39 1.81
CA PHE A 141 5.40 -9.89 0.90
C PHE A 141 4.89 -10.97 -0.06
N VAL A 142 5.76 -11.78 -0.65
CA VAL A 142 5.36 -12.87 -1.55
C VAL A 142 4.54 -13.93 -0.82
N ILE A 143 4.91 -14.27 0.43
CA ILE A 143 4.15 -15.22 1.25
C ILE A 143 2.76 -14.66 1.56
N LEU A 144 2.69 -13.41 2.01
CA LEU A 144 1.43 -12.73 2.29
C LEU A 144 0.58 -12.64 1.02
N ALA A 145 1.18 -12.29 -0.11
CA ALA A 145 0.48 -12.15 -1.38
C ALA A 145 -0.11 -13.47 -1.87
N LYS A 146 0.59 -14.60 -1.69
CA LYS A 146 0.07 -15.94 -2.01
C LYS A 146 -1.07 -16.38 -1.09
N ARG A 147 -1.03 -15.97 0.18
CA ARG A 147 -2.07 -16.28 1.18
C ARG A 147 -3.22 -15.28 1.17
N TYR A 148 -3.07 -14.16 0.47
CA TYR A 148 -4.06 -13.10 0.45
C TYR A 148 -5.28 -13.52 -0.38
N LYS A 149 -6.40 -13.76 0.31
CA LYS A 149 -7.70 -13.96 -0.34
C LYS A 149 -8.33 -12.59 -0.58
N TYR A 150 -8.56 -12.25 -1.85
CA TYR A 150 -9.27 -11.03 -2.21
C TYR A 150 -10.66 -11.00 -1.59
N ARG A 151 -11.01 -9.89 -0.93
CA ARG A 151 -12.38 -9.67 -0.47
C ARG A 151 -13.25 -9.34 -1.69
N VAL A 152 -14.01 -10.32 -2.15
CA VAL A 152 -15.10 -10.10 -3.10
C VAL A 152 -16.21 -9.41 -2.32
N ARG A 153 -16.64 -8.21 -2.75
CA ARG A 153 -17.82 -7.55 -2.21
C ARG A 153 -19.04 -8.25 -2.80
N GLU A 154 -19.53 -9.29 -2.13
CA GLU A 154 -20.93 -9.65 -2.29
C GLU A 154 -21.74 -8.61 -1.51
N ASN A 155 -22.48 -7.83 -2.27
CA ASN A 155 -23.48 -6.85 -1.87
C ASN A 155 -22.95 -5.59 -1.16
N GLU A 156 -23.09 -4.48 -1.90
CA GLU A 156 -23.56 -3.21 -1.35
C GLU A 156 -24.48 -3.52 -0.17
N VAL A 157 -24.25 -2.89 0.99
CA VAL A 157 -25.22 -2.89 2.09
C VAL A 157 -26.59 -2.76 1.43
N ASN A 158 -27.41 -3.82 1.47
CA ASN A 158 -28.63 -3.83 0.69
C ASN A 158 -29.53 -2.79 1.36
N ILE A 159 -29.48 -1.56 0.83
CA ILE A 159 -30.20 -0.42 1.40
C ILE A 159 -31.67 -0.81 1.46
N VAL A 160 -32.16 -1.58 0.49
CA VAL A 160 -33.50 -2.17 0.50
C VAL A 160 -33.70 -3.03 1.72
N GLN A 161 -32.78 -3.93 2.08
CA GLN A 161 -32.91 -4.81 3.25
C GLN A 161 -32.80 -4.06 4.60
N ILE A 162 -31.98 -3.00 4.68
CA ILE A 162 -31.91 -2.14 5.88
C ILE A 162 -33.18 -1.30 6.01
N VAL A 163 -33.65 -0.74 4.89
CA VAL A 163 -34.90 0.04 4.84
C VAL A 163 -36.09 -0.86 5.14
N ASP A 164 -36.14 -2.07 4.59
CA ASP A 164 -37.17 -3.07 4.90
C ASP A 164 -37.16 -3.41 6.39
N ASP A 165 -36.02 -3.77 6.97
CA ASP A 165 -35.96 -4.10 8.41
C ASP A 165 -36.42 -2.93 9.29
N HIS A 166 -36.09 -1.71 8.91
CA HIS A 166 -36.54 -0.51 9.60
C HIS A 166 -38.05 -0.30 9.48
N TYR A 167 -38.63 -0.41 8.27
CA TYR A 167 -40.08 -0.30 8.06
C TYR A 167 -40.84 -1.43 8.79
N GLN A 168 -40.33 -2.65 8.75
CA GLN A 168 -40.93 -3.81 9.42
C GLN A 168 -41.05 -3.57 10.93
N ARG A 169 -40.01 -3.04 11.57
CA ARG A 169 -40.04 -2.70 13.01
C ARG A 169 -41.07 -1.63 13.33
N TYR A 170 -41.21 -0.61 12.48
CA TYR A 170 -42.23 0.42 12.66
C TYR A 170 -43.65 -0.13 12.56
N ILE A 171 -43.90 -1.05 11.62
CA ILE A 171 -45.20 -1.71 11.47
C ILE A 171 -45.52 -2.57 12.70
N ASN A 172 -44.57 -3.41 13.15
CA ASN A 172 -44.75 -4.28 14.31
C ASN A 172 -45.01 -3.47 15.60
N GLN A 173 -44.33 -2.33 15.79
CA GLN A 173 -44.61 -1.45 16.92
C GLN A 173 -46.03 -0.88 16.87
N ARG A 174 -46.50 -0.48 15.69
CA ARG A 174 -47.86 0.04 15.50
C ARG A 174 -48.92 -1.03 15.79
N GLU A 175 -48.69 -2.27 15.36
CA GLU A 175 -49.59 -3.39 15.62
C GLU A 175 -49.69 -3.70 17.11
N GLN A 176 -48.57 -3.70 17.84
CA GLN A 176 -48.56 -3.87 19.30
C GLN A 176 -49.35 -2.76 20.02
N PHE A 177 -49.14 -1.49 19.64
CA PHE A 177 -49.92 -0.39 20.19
C PHE A 177 -51.43 -0.54 19.94
N MET A 178 -51.83 -1.03 18.77
CA MET A 178 -53.24 -1.24 18.45
C MET A 178 -53.84 -2.41 19.24
N SER A 179 -53.10 -3.52 19.37
CA SER A 179 -53.56 -4.67 20.16
C SER A 179 -53.70 -4.35 21.64
N ASP A 180 -52.82 -3.51 22.19
CA ASP A 180 -52.91 -3.07 23.58
C ASP A 180 -54.18 -2.24 23.81
N ILE A 181 -54.51 -1.32 22.90
CA ILE A 181 -55.77 -0.53 22.93
C ILE A 181 -57.01 -1.43 22.84
N ASP A 182 -57.00 -2.42 21.94
CA ASP A 182 -58.11 -3.37 21.79
C ASP A 182 -58.27 -4.27 23.03
N SER A 183 -57.17 -4.64 23.69
CA SER A 183 -57.20 -5.41 24.93
C SER A 183 -57.68 -4.60 26.15
N ASP A 184 -57.34 -3.32 26.22
CA ASP A 184 -57.81 -2.42 27.27
C ASP A 184 -59.30 -2.11 27.08
N SER A 185 -59.76 -1.90 25.83
CA SER A 185 -61.17 -1.63 25.52
C SER A 185 -62.12 -2.83 25.67
N SER A 186 -61.59 -4.04 25.74
CA SER A 186 -62.37 -5.27 26.00
C SER A 186 -62.39 -5.69 27.47
N SER A 187 -61.70 -4.94 28.33
CA SER A 187 -61.61 -5.17 29.77
C SER A 187 -62.49 -4.22 30.62
N ASP A 188 -63.16 -3.25 29.97
CA ASP A 188 -64.20 -2.36 30.53
C ASP A 188 -65.63 -2.82 30.15
#